data_AF-A0A6G7RSK6-F1
#
_entry.id   AF-A0A6G7RSK6-F1
#
_cell.length_a   1.000
_cell.length_b   1.000
_cell.length_c   1.000
_cell.angle_alpha   90.00
_cell.angle_beta   90.00
_cell.angle_gamma   90.00
#
_symmetry.space_group_name_H-M   'P 1'
#
loop_
_entity.id
_entity.type
_entity.pdbx_description
1 polymer ?
#
loop_
_entity_poly.entity_id
_entity_poly.type
_entity_poly.pdbx_seq_one_letter_code
_entity_poly.pdbx_strand_id
1 'polypeptide(L)'
;MGGEGSMMAANNSLKNNRSMLSKRKGKSLGLIAKSNYKTEYNLPKAKPEDIKRLRDKLQQEQRLSRIKSIILFLVIFIILIVILIFLNN
;
A
#
# COMPACT_ATOMS: atom_id res chain seq x y z
N MET A 1 14.89 -12.01 3.17
CA MET A 1 13.50 -12.50 3.14
C MET A 1 12.66 -11.88 4.27
N GLY A 2 12.45 -10.55 4.26
CA GLY A 2 11.68 -9.85 5.32
C GLY A 2 10.43 -9.12 4.82
N GLY A 3 10.27 -8.99 3.49
CA GLY A 3 9.13 -8.29 2.87
C GLY A 3 7.98 -9.20 2.45
N GLU A 4 8.17 -10.51 2.44
CA GLU A 4 7.19 -11.47 1.91
C GLU A 4 5.91 -11.49 2.76
N GLY A 5 6.03 -11.42 4.09
CA GLY A 5 4.88 -11.34 5.00
C GLY A 5 4.09 -10.04 4.87
N SER A 6 4.78 -8.89 4.73
CA SER A 6 4.12 -7.59 4.57
C SER A 6 3.46 -7.44 3.19
N MET A 7 4.08 -7.98 2.13
CA MET A 7 3.49 -8.08 0.80
C MET A 7 2.27 -9.00 0.77
N MET A 8 2.32 -10.13 1.48
CA MET A 8 1.20 -11.06 1.60
C MET A 8 0.03 -10.43 2.37
N ALA A 9 0.29 -9.73 3.48
CA ALA A 9 -0.73 -9.00 4.23
C ALA A 9 -1.39 -7.89 3.40
N ALA A 10 -0.59 -7.12 2.64
CA ALA A 10 -1.11 -6.11 1.72
C ALA A 10 -2.00 -6.73 0.63
N ASN A 11 -1.57 -7.85 0.03
CA ASN A 11 -2.37 -8.56 -0.98
C ASN A 11 -3.70 -9.07 -0.40
N ASN A 12 -3.69 -9.62 0.81
CA ASN A 12 -4.90 -10.06 1.50
C ASN A 12 -5.83 -8.88 1.80
N SER A 13 -5.30 -7.75 2.25
CA SER A 13 -6.09 -6.52 2.48
C SER A 13 -6.77 -6.03 1.20
N LEU A 14 -6.04 -6.00 0.08
CA LEU A 14 -6.58 -5.62 -1.23
C LEU A 14 -7.69 -6.57 -1.71
N LYS A 15 -7.48 -7.89 -1.58
CA LYS A 15 -8.48 -8.91 -1.93
C LYS A 15 -9.74 -8.77 -1.07
N ASN A 16 -9.56 -8.59 0.24
CA ASN A 16 -10.65 -8.40 1.18
C ASN A 16 -11.45 -7.13 0.84
N ASN A 17 -10.79 -6.01 0.57
CA ASN A 17 -11.42 -4.76 0.15
C ASN A 17 -12.21 -4.92 -1.15
N ARG A 18 -11.66 -5.62 -2.14
CA ARG A 18 -12.35 -5.91 -3.41
C ARG A 18 -13.60 -6.78 -3.18
N SER A 19 -13.52 -7.78 -2.30
CA SER A 19 -14.66 -8.64 -1.95
C SER A 19 -15.81 -7.88 -1.26
N MET A 20 -15.53 -6.73 -0.64
CA MET A 20 -16.58 -5.88 -0.06
C MET A 20 -17.44 -5.19 -1.13
N LEU A 21 -16.92 -4.99 -2.35
CA LEU A 21 -17.69 -4.41 -3.46
C LEU A 21 -18.81 -5.34 -3.93
N SER A 22 -18.59 -6.65 -3.94
CA SER A 22 -19.62 -7.64 -4.31
C SER A 22 -20.65 -7.82 -3.18
N LYS A 23 -20.21 -7.78 -1.91
CA LYS A 23 -21.11 -7.84 -0.75
C LYS A 23 -22.04 -6.63 -0.64
N ARG A 24 -21.65 -5.47 -1.16
CA ARG A 24 -22.53 -4.28 -1.29
C ARG A 24 -23.68 -4.49 -2.28
N LYS A 25 -23.51 -5.35 -3.29
CA LYS A 25 -24.58 -5.66 -4.26
C LYS A 25 -25.56 -6.75 -3.74
N GLY A 26 -25.14 -7.59 -2.80
CA GLY A 26 -25.90 -8.77 -2.36
C GLY A 26 -26.71 -8.65 -1.06
N LYS A 27 -26.63 -7.53 -0.32
CA LYS A 27 -27.36 -7.36 0.96
C LYS A 27 -28.71 -6.64 0.78
N SER A 28 -29.64 -7.23 0.03
CA SER A 28 -31.08 -6.93 0.22
C SER A 28 -31.76 -7.89 1.22
N LEU A 29 -31.06 -8.92 1.71
CA LEU A 29 -31.67 -10.02 2.49
C LEU A 29 -31.09 -10.12 3.91
N GLY A 30 -31.42 -9.18 4.78
CA GLY A 30 -31.06 -9.27 6.20
C GLY A 30 -31.58 -8.11 7.03
N LEU A 31 -32.81 -8.26 7.54
CA LEU A 31 -33.48 -7.58 8.67
C LEU A 31 -33.44 -6.03 8.83
N ILE A 32 -32.67 -5.29 8.04
CA ILE A 32 -32.61 -3.81 8.00
C ILE A 32 -32.88 -3.36 6.56
N ALA A 33 -33.87 -3.99 5.92
CA ALA A 33 -34.23 -3.78 4.52
C ALA A 33 -35.41 -2.81 4.41
N LYS A 34 -35.29 -1.59 4.94
CA LYS A 34 -36.21 -0.47 4.58
C LYS A 34 -35.49 0.87 4.61
N SER A 35 -34.44 1.01 3.84
CA SER A 35 -34.11 2.33 3.31
C SER A 35 -33.77 2.17 1.84
N ASN A 36 -34.72 2.57 0.99
CA ASN A 36 -34.57 2.60 -0.47
C ASN A 36 -33.52 3.64 -0.93
N TYR A 37 -32.62 4.08 -0.04
CA TYR A 37 -31.56 4.99 -0.39
C TYR A 37 -30.42 4.17 -1.00
N LYS A 38 -30.25 4.26 -2.31
CA LYS A 38 -28.93 4.03 -2.87
C LYS A 38 -28.04 5.09 -2.23
N THR A 39 -26.92 4.69 -1.63
CA THR A 39 -25.89 5.67 -1.27
C THR A 39 -25.36 6.25 -2.58
N GLU A 40 -25.94 7.37 -3.01
CA GLU A 40 -25.51 8.10 -4.20
C GLU A 40 -24.24 8.86 -3.83
N TYR A 41 -23.11 8.29 -4.21
CA TYR A 41 -21.84 8.98 -4.08
C TYR A 41 -21.71 9.95 -5.24
N ASN A 42 -21.82 11.25 -4.96
CA ASN A 42 -21.40 12.31 -5.88
C ASN A 42 -19.87 12.40 -5.94
N LEU A 43 -19.23 11.33 -6.41
CA LEU A 43 -17.80 11.32 -6.67
C LEU A 43 -17.56 12.06 -7.99
N PRO A 44 -16.66 13.06 -8.03
CA PRO A 44 -16.25 13.64 -9.30
C PRO A 44 -15.67 12.52 -10.17
N LYS A 45 -16.07 12.47 -11.45
CA LYS A 45 -15.45 11.55 -12.41
C LYS A 45 -13.96 11.90 -12.48
N ALA A 46 -13.10 11.00 -12.03
CA ALA A 46 -11.66 11.20 -12.07
C ALA A 46 -11.23 11.47 -13.51
N LYS A 47 -10.56 12.61 -13.76
CA LYS A 47 -10.01 12.89 -15.09
C LYS A 47 -8.80 11.97 -15.33
N PRO A 48 -8.57 11.54 -16.58
CA PRO A 48 -7.39 10.72 -16.91
C PRO A 48 -6.07 11.42 -16.55
N GLU A 49 -6.05 12.76 -16.58
CA GLU A 49 -4.92 13.58 -16.17
C GLU A 49 -4.62 13.48 -14.68
N ASP A 50 -5.64 13.45 -13.83
CA ASP A 50 -5.47 13.33 -12.37
C ASP A 50 -4.89 11.97 -12.00
N ILE A 51 -5.31 10.91 -12.71
CA ILE A 51 -4.79 9.55 -12.54
C ILE A 51 -3.30 9.50 -12.94
N LYS A 52 -2.92 10.16 -14.05
CA LYS A 52 -1.52 10.24 -14.48
C LYS A 52 -0.68 11.00 -13.46
N ARG A 53 -1.13 12.18 -13.03
CA ARG A 53 -0.44 12.99 -12.00
C ARG A 53 -0.24 12.21 -10.70
N LEU A 54 -1.24 11.47 -10.25
CA LEU A 54 -1.15 10.65 -9.04
C LEU A 54 -0.13 9.52 -9.20
N ARG A 55 -0.14 8.84 -10.35
CA ARG A 55 0.84 7.79 -10.67
C ARG A 55 2.27 8.33 -10.62
N ASP A 56 2.50 9.48 -11.25
CA ASP A 56 3.84 10.07 -11.33
C ASP A 56 4.34 10.48 -9.94
N LYS A 57 3.47 11.08 -9.11
CA LYS A 57 3.79 11.40 -7.71
C LYS A 57 4.15 10.15 -6.90
N LEU A 58 3.35 9.08 -6.99
CA LEU A 58 3.61 7.82 -6.28
C LEU A 58 4.96 7.20 -6.70
N GLN A 59 5.29 7.25 -7.98
CA GLN A 59 6.58 6.74 -8.46
C GLN A 59 7.76 7.58 -7.94
N GLN A 60 7.62 8.90 -7.88
CA GLN A 60 8.65 9.78 -7.33
C GLN A 60 8.89 9.51 -5.84
N GLU A 61 7.83 9.40 -5.04
CA GLU A 61 7.93 9.10 -3.61
C GLU A 61 8.57 7.74 -3.34
N GLN A 62 8.24 6.72 -4.14
CA GLN A 62 8.85 5.40 -4.04
C GLN A 62 10.35 5.44 -4.36
N ARG A 63 10.77 6.22 -5.38
CA ARG A 63 12.20 6.38 -5.71
C ARG A 63 12.97 7.02 -4.57
N LEU A 64 12.44 8.10 -3.99
CA LEU A 64 13.07 8.77 -2.85
C LEU A 64 13.16 7.85 -1.63
N SER A 65 12.10 7.11 -1.34
CA SER A 65 12.09 6.15 -0.22
C SER A 65 13.13 5.05 -0.42
N ARG A 66 13.25 4.50 -1.63
CA ARG A 66 14.27 3.49 -1.95
C ARG A 66 15.69 4.01 -1.77
N ILE A 67 15.97 5.22 -2.25
CA ILE A 67 17.30 5.84 -2.09
C ILE A 67 17.64 6.00 -0.61
N LYS A 68 16.70 6.51 0.21
CA LYS A 68 16.89 6.63 1.66
C LYS A 68 17.18 5.28 2.32
N SER A 69 16.43 4.24 1.96
CA SER A 69 16.66 2.89 2.48
C SER A 69 18.02 2.32 2.09
N ILE A 70 18.48 2.55 0.86
CA ILE A 70 19.79 2.09 0.39
C ILE A 70 20.92 2.80 1.14
N ILE A 71 20.82 4.12 1.33
CA ILE A 71 21.80 4.89 2.09
C ILE A 71 21.89 4.38 3.54
N LEU A 72 20.74 4.20 4.19
CA LEU A 72 20.69 3.65 5.55
C LEU A 72 21.35 2.27 5.63
N PHE A 73 21.04 1.40 4.67
CA PHE A 73 21.62 0.07 4.60
C PHE A 73 23.14 0.11 4.43
N LEU A 74 23.66 0.97 3.55
CA LEU A 74 25.11 1.16 3.36
C LEU A 74 25.80 1.64 4.64
N VAL A 75 25.21 2.61 5.34
CA VAL A 75 25.77 3.12 6.60
C VAL A 75 25.87 2.00 7.64
N ILE A 76 24.79 1.24 7.84
CA ILE A 76 24.77 0.11 8.77
C ILE A 76 25.80 -0.96 8.36
N PHE A 77 25.90 -1.23 7.06
CA PHE A 77 26.83 -2.23 6.53
C PHE A 77 28.30 -1.85 6.78
N ILE A 78 28.66 -0.58 6.57
CA ILE A 78 30.01 -0.07 6.87
C ILE A 78 30.32 -0.18 8.37
N ILE A 79 29.37 0.20 9.22
CA ILE A 79 29.54 0.08 10.69
C ILE A 79 29.80 -1.36 11.09
N LEU A 80 29.05 -2.32 10.54
CA LEU A 80 29.26 -3.74 10.80
C LEU A 80 30.65 -4.22 10.37
N ILE A 81 31.13 -3.79 9.20
CA ILE A 81 32.48 -4.13 8.73
C ILE A 81 33.55 -3.59 9.70
N VAL A 82 33.42 -2.34 10.15
CA VAL A 82 34.37 -1.73 11.10
C VAL A 82 34.40 -2.52 12.41
N ILE A 83 33.24 -2.90 12.94
CA ILE A 83 33.13 -3.71 14.16
C ILE A 83 33.83 -5.06 13.97
N LEU A 84 33.62 -5.73 12.84
CA LEU A 84 34.24 -7.02 12.56
C LEU A 84 35.77 -6.93 12.47
N ILE A 85 36.30 -5.87 11.85
CA ILE A 85 37.76 -5.64 11.79
C ILE A 85 38.32 -5.41 13.19
N PHE A 86 37.64 -4.60 14.02
CA PHE A 86 38.07 -4.34 15.39
C PHE A 86 38.03 -5.60 16.26
N LEU A 87 37.06 -6.50 16.06
CA LEU A 87 36.94 -7.73 16.84
C LEU A 87 37.96 -8.81 16.45
N ASN A 88 38.43 -8.78 15.20
CA ASN A 88 39.35 -9.78 14.64
C ASN A 88 40.82 -9.35 14.72
N ASN A 89 41.09 -8.16 15.23
CA ASN A 89 42.43 -7.59 15.41
C ASN A 89 42.69 -7.40 16.91
#